data_AF-A0A6L7W3Y0-F1
#
_entry.id   AF-A0A6L7W3Y0-F1
#
_cell.length_a   1.000
_cell.length_b   1.000
_cell.length_c   1.000
_cell.angle_alpha   90.00
_cell.angle_beta   90.00
_cell.angle_gamma   90.00
#
_symmetry.space_group_name_H-M   'P 1'
#
loop_
_entity.id
_entity.type
_entity.pdbx_description
1 polymer ?
#
loop_
_entity_poly.entity_id
_entity_poly.type
_entity_poly.pdbx_seq_one_letter_code
_entity_poly.pdbx_strand_id
1 'polypeptide(L)'
;MLLKKGLLFTITLALLAFAGQASAGPNANATVSLDLISDGGAGNQIDNRVTSGTVSGQGTKIAVEVFAKGVTTPLAGVVIIFEFDASVLKLDKVENSAFPFAIPEPTGVNFATTTPVTLPSSGFIGRAEFSTVADITGKEFTLGIKAVTLAQSSASSDVITTTNVISFNEPTSGEFAGMQLYLDTQIETPAAQNNALTIPEQKAGDTIQLQLFVPMAAGKQTYGYEIELDLPGKTFPNYIGSISGKDFTDAALFPTPGSPILSALLLSTPAVPATGYLGQIDLQVTNTLEAETTLIVKTASMAGLNRHQDPLDVSNAMISIHISYPGDFDGDRDVDFSDYLTFISVFGLSSSDANYDARMDMNDDGIINFADFLIFAGVFGTTHS
;
A
#
# COMPACT_ATOMS: atom_id res chain seq x y z
N MET A 1 -48.08 65.49 -15.60
CA MET A 1 -47.59 66.00 -14.31
C MET A 1 -48.01 65.02 -13.22
N LEU A 2 -47.16 64.02 -12.94
CA LEU A 2 -47.05 63.27 -11.67
C LEU A 2 -45.86 62.30 -11.83
N LEU A 3 -44.87 62.51 -10.96
CA LEU A 3 -43.50 62.05 -11.05
C LEU A 3 -43.36 60.51 -10.98
N LYS A 4 -42.62 59.96 -11.95
CA LYS A 4 -41.76 58.78 -11.77
C LYS A 4 -40.68 59.14 -10.73
N LYS A 5 -40.70 58.51 -9.55
CA LYS A 5 -39.52 58.44 -8.68
C LYS A 5 -38.94 57.05 -8.78
N GLY A 6 -37.93 56.91 -9.65
CA GLY A 6 -37.01 55.79 -9.62
C GLY A 6 -36.15 55.91 -8.37
N LEU A 7 -36.25 54.91 -7.49
CA LEU A 7 -35.28 54.68 -6.43
C LEU A 7 -34.14 53.89 -7.06
N LEU A 8 -33.21 54.61 -7.70
CA LEU A 8 -31.94 54.05 -8.15
C LEU A 8 -31.08 53.88 -6.89
N PHE A 9 -31.18 52.73 -6.24
CA PHE A 9 -30.20 52.32 -5.23
C PHE A 9 -28.92 52.00 -6.01
N THR A 10 -28.03 52.98 -6.16
CA THR A 10 -26.63 52.72 -6.46
C THR A 10 -26.05 52.00 -5.25
N ILE A 11 -26.21 50.67 -5.21
CA ILE A 11 -25.33 49.82 -4.43
C ILE A 11 -23.98 49.97 -5.10
N THR A 12 -23.13 50.83 -4.55
CA THR A 12 -21.70 50.82 -4.85
C THR A 12 -21.18 49.49 -4.30
N LEU A 13 -21.39 48.42 -5.07
CA LEU A 13 -20.73 47.14 -4.85
C LEU A 13 -19.27 47.47 -5.08
N ALA A 14 -18.53 47.69 -4.00
CA ALA A 14 -17.10 47.89 -4.07
C ALA A 14 -16.54 46.63 -4.73
N LEU A 15 -16.16 46.74 -6.00
CA LEU A 15 -15.22 45.82 -6.60
C LEU A 15 -13.95 46.03 -5.78
N LEU A 16 -13.62 45.14 -4.84
CA LEU A 16 -12.34 45.21 -4.13
C LEU A 16 -11.24 44.83 -5.12
N ALA A 17 -10.86 45.78 -5.97
CA ALA A 17 -9.66 45.70 -6.79
C ALA A 17 -8.46 46.03 -5.89
N PHE A 18 -7.92 45.01 -5.22
CA PHE A 18 -6.76 45.14 -4.34
C PHE A 18 -5.47 45.25 -5.16
N ALA A 19 -5.13 46.47 -5.58
CA ALA A 19 -3.85 46.79 -6.20
C ALA A 19 -3.06 47.75 -5.29
N GLY A 20 -2.41 47.22 -4.27
CA GLY A 20 -1.52 47.98 -3.39
C GLY A 20 -0.73 47.04 -2.49
N GLN A 21 0.58 47.28 -2.34
CA GLN A 21 1.49 46.44 -1.54
C GLN A 21 0.98 46.32 -0.10
N ALA A 22 0.46 45.14 0.26
CA ALA A 22 -0.08 44.86 1.57
C ALA A 22 1.05 44.72 2.58
N SER A 23 1.08 45.61 3.57
CA SER A 23 1.65 45.25 4.87
C SER A 23 0.86 44.05 5.39
N ALA A 24 1.55 43.04 5.92
CA ALA A 24 0.91 41.88 6.56
C ALA A 24 -0.14 42.37 7.57
N GLY A 25 -1.40 42.08 7.27
CA GLY A 25 -2.53 42.41 8.11
C GLY A 25 -2.59 41.51 9.34
N PRO A 26 -3.58 41.75 10.23
CA PRO A 26 -3.69 41.06 11.51
C PRO A 26 -3.96 39.55 11.39
N ASN A 27 -4.31 39.05 10.20
CA ASN A 27 -4.57 37.63 9.95
C ASN A 27 -3.49 36.98 9.07
N ALA A 28 -2.33 37.61 8.86
CA ALA A 28 -1.26 37.07 7.99
C ALA A 28 -0.72 35.69 8.42
N ASN A 29 -0.88 35.33 9.70
CA ASN A 29 -0.49 34.03 10.25
C ASN A 29 -1.65 33.01 10.30
N ALA A 30 -2.80 33.34 9.72
CA ALA A 30 -3.92 32.41 9.66
C ALA A 30 -3.54 31.18 8.81
N THR A 31 -4.09 30.03 9.16
CA THR A 31 -3.92 28.78 8.40
C THR A 31 -5.26 28.36 7.83
N VAL A 32 -5.25 27.83 6.60
CA VAL A 32 -6.46 27.44 5.87
C VAL A 32 -6.46 25.94 5.60
N SER A 33 -7.57 25.25 5.85
CA SER A 33 -7.76 23.83 5.56
C SER A 33 -9.05 23.54 4.80
N LEU A 34 -9.07 22.36 4.16
CA LEU A 34 -10.24 21.75 3.54
C LEU A 34 -10.66 20.52 4.36
N ASP A 35 -11.96 20.27 4.45
CA ASP A 35 -12.53 19.05 5.02
C ASP A 35 -13.55 18.45 4.05
N LEU A 36 -13.39 17.19 3.69
CA LEU A 36 -14.34 16.47 2.82
C LEU A 36 -15.60 16.07 3.60
N ILE A 37 -16.77 16.41 3.06
CA ILE A 37 -18.06 15.92 3.57
C ILE A 37 -18.33 14.54 2.93
N SER A 38 -18.00 13.48 3.66
CA SER A 38 -18.01 12.10 3.14
C SER A 38 -19.40 11.57 2.76
N ASP A 39 -20.48 12.10 3.32
CA ASP A 39 -21.86 11.72 2.99
C ASP A 39 -22.50 12.61 1.91
N GLY A 40 -21.77 13.60 1.39
CA GLY A 40 -22.28 14.61 0.46
C GLY A 40 -23.37 15.52 1.05
N GLY A 41 -23.60 15.45 2.37
CA GLY A 41 -24.64 16.16 3.08
C GLY A 41 -24.34 17.64 3.33
N ALA A 42 -25.02 18.20 4.34
CA ALA A 42 -24.90 19.62 4.69
C ALA A 42 -23.56 19.99 5.36
N GLY A 43 -22.75 19.00 5.74
CA GLY A 43 -21.55 19.20 6.54
C GLY A 43 -21.87 19.45 8.02
N ASN A 44 -20.84 19.47 8.87
CA ASN A 44 -20.97 19.68 10.32
C ASN A 44 -20.26 20.95 10.81
N GLN A 45 -19.62 21.70 9.92
CA GLN A 45 -18.86 22.92 10.22
C GLN A 45 -17.74 22.70 11.26
N ILE A 46 -17.23 21.47 11.34
CA ILE A 46 -16.11 21.06 12.20
C ILE A 46 -15.03 20.50 11.27
N ASP A 47 -13.81 21.01 11.41
CA ASP A 47 -12.64 20.51 10.68
C ASP A 47 -12.25 19.12 11.21
N ASN A 48 -12.78 18.06 10.58
CA ASN A 48 -12.53 16.66 10.94
C ASN A 48 -11.27 16.10 10.26
N ARG A 49 -10.63 16.89 9.39
CA ARG A 49 -9.42 16.54 8.63
C ARG A 49 -9.61 15.32 7.73
N VAL A 50 -10.77 15.18 7.12
CA VAL A 50 -11.03 14.20 6.06
C VAL A 50 -10.41 14.74 4.77
N THR A 51 -9.22 14.26 4.45
CA THR A 51 -8.41 14.73 3.31
C THR A 51 -8.36 13.74 2.14
N SER A 52 -9.19 12.71 2.15
CA SER A 52 -9.31 11.77 1.02
C SER A 52 -10.70 11.17 0.89
N GLY A 53 -11.04 10.73 -0.32
CA GLY A 53 -12.32 10.06 -0.60
C GLY A 53 -12.30 9.24 -1.89
N THR A 54 -13.35 8.46 -2.09
CA THR A 54 -13.58 7.70 -3.34
C THR A 54 -14.78 8.29 -4.07
N VAL A 55 -14.62 8.57 -5.35
CA VAL A 55 -15.67 9.14 -6.20
C VAL A 55 -15.66 8.40 -7.53
N SER A 56 -16.81 7.97 -8.00
CA SER A 56 -16.95 7.28 -9.29
C SER A 56 -18.04 7.91 -10.13
N GLY A 57 -17.98 7.73 -11.44
CA GLY A 57 -18.97 8.23 -12.38
C GLY A 57 -18.87 9.73 -12.71
N GLN A 58 -19.57 10.11 -13.77
CA GLN A 58 -19.75 11.50 -14.21
C GLN A 58 -20.95 12.15 -13.50
N GLY A 59 -20.83 13.44 -13.19
CA GLY A 59 -21.89 14.22 -12.53
C GLY A 59 -22.00 13.97 -11.03
N THR A 60 -21.08 13.22 -10.45
CA THR A 60 -21.06 12.91 -9.01
C THR A 60 -20.73 14.15 -8.21
N LYS A 61 -21.51 14.40 -7.16
CA LYS A 61 -21.36 15.56 -6.28
C LYS A 61 -20.29 15.30 -5.23
N ILE A 62 -19.42 16.28 -5.04
CA ILE A 62 -18.40 16.34 -4.00
C ILE A 62 -18.67 17.60 -3.19
N ALA A 63 -18.72 17.50 -1.86
CA ALA A 63 -18.93 18.65 -0.99
C ALA A 63 -17.76 18.78 -0.01
N VAL A 64 -17.25 20.00 0.16
CA VAL A 64 -16.12 20.30 1.06
C VAL A 64 -16.42 21.53 1.91
N GLU A 65 -15.83 21.58 3.09
CA GLU A 65 -15.85 22.73 3.97
C GLU A 65 -14.48 23.42 3.99
N VAL A 66 -14.48 24.75 4.03
CA VAL A 66 -13.27 25.58 4.09
C VAL A 66 -13.17 26.20 5.48
N PHE A 67 -11.98 26.14 6.09
CA PHE A 67 -11.72 26.69 7.40
C PHE A 67 -10.53 27.64 7.38
N ALA A 68 -10.55 28.68 8.22
CA ALA A 68 -9.38 29.46 8.59
C ALA A 68 -9.22 29.56 10.11
N LYS A 69 -8.07 29.09 10.61
CA LYS A 69 -7.66 29.20 12.02
C LYS A 69 -6.69 30.35 12.19
N GLY A 70 -6.64 30.92 13.40
CA GLY A 70 -5.77 32.07 13.68
C GLY A 70 -6.28 33.41 13.15
N VAL A 71 -7.54 33.47 12.71
CA VAL A 71 -8.21 34.74 12.37
C VAL A 71 -8.56 35.46 13.67
N THR A 72 -7.92 36.59 13.93
CA THR A 72 -8.05 37.34 15.20
C THR A 72 -8.95 38.56 15.10
N THR A 73 -9.34 38.94 13.89
CA THR A 73 -10.13 40.15 13.61
C THR A 73 -11.39 39.83 12.81
N PRO A 74 -12.51 40.55 13.05
CA PRO A 74 -13.72 40.41 12.24
C PRO A 74 -13.45 40.72 10.76
N LEU A 75 -14.13 39.98 9.87
CA LEU A 75 -13.93 40.04 8.43
C LEU A 75 -15.09 40.78 7.75
N ALA A 76 -14.76 41.77 6.91
CA ALA A 76 -15.70 42.42 6.00
C ALA A 76 -15.93 41.62 4.71
N GLY A 77 -15.02 40.70 4.38
CA GLY A 77 -15.16 39.80 3.23
C GLY A 77 -14.13 38.69 3.20
N VAL A 78 -14.40 37.67 2.39
CA VAL A 78 -13.51 36.53 2.15
C VAL A 78 -13.52 36.16 0.67
N VAL A 79 -12.35 36.02 0.06
CA VAL A 79 -12.22 35.46 -1.30
C VAL A 79 -11.62 34.07 -1.19
N ILE A 80 -12.27 33.07 -1.79
CA ILE A 80 -11.74 31.70 -1.86
C ILE A 80 -11.46 31.39 -3.33
N ILE A 81 -10.24 30.92 -3.62
CA ILE A 81 -9.85 30.46 -4.94
C ILE A 81 -9.42 29.00 -4.80
N PHE A 82 -10.18 28.09 -5.41
CA PHE A 82 -9.86 26.67 -5.47
C PHE A 82 -8.86 26.37 -6.59
N GLU A 83 -8.12 25.28 -6.41
CA GLU A 83 -7.24 24.69 -7.42
C GLU A 83 -7.74 23.29 -7.75
N PHE A 84 -8.17 23.08 -8.99
CA PHE A 84 -8.62 21.79 -9.50
C PHE A 84 -8.46 21.73 -11.02
N ASP A 85 -8.39 20.53 -11.57
CA ASP A 85 -8.44 20.33 -13.02
C ASP A 85 -9.87 20.52 -13.54
N ALA A 86 -10.09 21.56 -14.35
CA ALA A 86 -11.41 21.88 -14.92
C ALA A 86 -11.90 20.84 -15.95
N SER A 87 -11.03 19.93 -16.41
CA SER A 87 -11.41 18.77 -17.20
C SER A 87 -11.93 17.60 -16.35
N VAL A 88 -11.78 17.68 -15.02
CA VAL A 88 -12.22 16.67 -14.04
C VAL A 88 -13.36 17.18 -13.17
N LEU A 89 -13.24 18.41 -12.66
CA LEU A 89 -14.22 19.02 -11.76
C LEU A 89 -14.80 20.32 -12.32
N LYS A 90 -16.01 20.62 -11.89
CA LYS A 90 -16.65 21.93 -12.02
C LYS A 90 -17.14 22.37 -10.65
N LEU A 91 -16.86 23.62 -10.28
CA LEU A 91 -17.46 24.27 -9.12
C LEU A 91 -18.93 24.59 -9.40
N ASP A 92 -19.84 24.05 -8.58
CA ASP A 92 -21.29 24.25 -8.72
C ASP A 92 -21.80 25.42 -7.89
N LYS A 93 -21.43 25.44 -6.61
CA LYS A 93 -21.81 26.51 -5.68
C LYS A 93 -20.85 26.61 -4.51
N VAL A 94 -20.80 27.80 -3.91
CA VAL A 94 -20.18 28.04 -2.60
C VAL A 94 -21.16 28.84 -1.75
N GLU A 95 -21.38 28.42 -0.51
CA GLU A 95 -22.36 29.02 0.39
C GLU A 95 -21.79 29.28 1.80
N ASN A 96 -22.16 30.42 2.36
CA ASN A 96 -22.00 30.74 3.77
C ASN A 96 -23.14 31.69 4.20
N SER A 97 -23.86 31.34 5.26
CA SER A 97 -24.95 32.16 5.82
C SER A 97 -24.48 33.43 6.54
N ALA A 98 -23.22 33.51 6.96
CA ALA A 98 -22.65 34.65 7.68
C ALA A 98 -22.32 35.83 6.73
N PHE A 99 -22.08 35.57 5.45
CA PHE A 99 -21.83 36.61 4.44
C PHE A 99 -23.05 36.73 3.51
N PRO A 100 -23.86 37.80 3.64
CA PRO A 100 -25.11 37.93 2.89
C PRO A 100 -24.91 38.16 1.38
N PHE A 101 -23.70 38.56 0.96
CA PHE A 101 -23.37 38.74 -0.44
C PHE A 101 -22.30 37.72 -0.85
N ALA A 102 -22.59 36.96 -1.91
CA ALA A 102 -21.67 36.03 -2.54
C ALA A 102 -21.65 36.31 -4.04
N ILE A 103 -20.46 36.58 -4.58
CA ILE A 103 -20.23 36.74 -6.02
C ILE A 103 -19.51 35.47 -6.49
N PRO A 104 -20.20 34.58 -7.23
CA PRO A 104 -19.57 33.37 -7.76
C PRO A 104 -18.50 33.72 -8.80
N GLU A 105 -17.38 33.00 -8.75
CA GLU A 105 -16.29 33.07 -9.73
C GLU A 105 -16.08 31.66 -10.34
N PRO A 106 -15.48 31.53 -11.53
CA PRO A 106 -15.30 30.22 -12.19
C PRO A 106 -14.60 29.16 -11.33
N THR A 107 -13.67 29.58 -10.47
CA THR A 107 -12.89 28.70 -9.59
C THR A 107 -13.04 29.08 -8.12
N GLY A 108 -14.07 29.84 -7.74
CA GLY A 108 -14.15 30.38 -6.39
C GLY A 108 -15.39 31.19 -6.07
N VAL A 109 -15.29 31.99 -5.01
CA VAL A 109 -16.33 32.91 -4.57
C VAL A 109 -15.71 34.11 -3.85
N ASN A 110 -16.35 35.27 -3.99
CA ASN A 110 -16.08 36.45 -3.18
C ASN A 110 -17.28 36.71 -2.26
N PHE A 111 -17.07 36.52 -0.97
CA PHE A 111 -18.02 36.83 0.08
C PHE A 111 -17.81 38.25 0.63
N ALA A 112 -18.92 38.96 0.86
CA ALA A 112 -18.89 40.28 1.46
C ALA A 112 -20.04 40.48 2.45
N THR A 113 -19.83 41.36 3.42
CA THR A 113 -20.82 41.77 4.41
C THR A 113 -20.69 43.26 4.73
N THR A 114 -21.79 43.91 5.07
CA THR A 114 -21.77 45.29 5.60
C THR A 114 -21.46 45.35 7.09
N THR A 115 -21.64 44.23 7.79
CA THR A 115 -21.35 44.08 9.23
C THR A 115 -20.25 43.04 9.38
N PRO A 116 -19.04 43.40 9.86
CA PRO A 116 -17.94 42.47 9.97
C PRO A 116 -18.30 41.20 10.74
N VAL A 117 -17.89 40.04 10.20
CA VAL A 117 -18.19 38.71 10.73
C VAL A 117 -17.00 38.21 11.53
N THR A 118 -17.23 37.84 12.78
CA THR A 118 -16.29 37.02 13.55
C THR A 118 -16.50 35.56 13.18
N LEU A 119 -15.44 34.88 12.74
CA LEU A 119 -15.54 33.45 12.45
C LEU A 119 -15.84 32.64 13.72
N PRO A 120 -16.58 31.52 13.61
CA PRO A 120 -16.77 30.61 14.74
C PRO A 120 -15.43 30.00 15.19
N SER A 121 -15.39 29.39 16.39
CA SER A 121 -14.17 28.79 16.92
C SER A 121 -13.62 27.63 16.08
N SER A 122 -14.45 27.00 15.24
CA SER A 122 -14.01 26.01 14.25
C SER A 122 -13.20 26.64 13.11
N GLY A 123 -13.36 27.94 12.88
CA GLY A 123 -12.78 28.66 11.75
C GLY A 123 -13.58 28.53 10.45
N PHE A 124 -14.81 27.99 10.50
CA PHE A 124 -15.61 27.74 9.30
C PHE A 124 -15.85 29.00 8.46
N ILE A 125 -15.45 28.95 7.18
CA ILE A 125 -15.62 30.01 6.18
C ILE A 125 -16.77 29.69 5.22
N GLY A 126 -17.06 28.44 4.92
CA GLY A 126 -18.12 28.12 3.96
C GLY A 126 -18.01 26.71 3.40
N ARG A 127 -19.04 26.32 2.67
CA ARG A 127 -19.17 25.02 2.02
C ARG A 127 -19.14 25.20 0.50
N ALA A 128 -18.38 24.37 -0.19
CA ALA A 128 -18.31 24.34 -1.65
C ALA A 128 -18.78 22.98 -2.17
N GLU A 129 -19.55 23.00 -3.26
CA GLU A 129 -19.95 21.80 -4.00
C GLU A 129 -19.33 21.79 -5.39
N PHE A 130 -18.86 20.61 -5.79
CA PHE A 130 -18.29 20.32 -7.10
C PHE A 130 -19.03 19.15 -7.75
N SER A 131 -19.02 19.13 -9.08
CA SER A 131 -19.42 17.96 -9.88
C SER A 131 -18.26 17.43 -10.69
N THR A 132 -18.18 16.12 -10.85
CA THR A 132 -17.30 15.50 -11.83
C THR A 132 -17.81 15.80 -13.25
N VAL A 133 -16.97 16.30 -14.14
CA VAL A 133 -17.37 16.63 -15.52
C VAL A 133 -17.18 15.48 -16.49
N ALA A 134 -16.37 14.49 -16.12
CA ALA A 134 -16.13 13.26 -16.86
C ALA A 134 -16.30 12.03 -15.94
N ASP A 135 -16.34 10.84 -16.52
CA ASP A 135 -16.24 9.62 -15.74
C ASP A 135 -14.81 9.47 -15.18
N ILE A 136 -14.75 9.51 -13.86
CA ILE A 136 -13.53 9.46 -13.03
C ILE A 136 -13.38 8.13 -12.31
N THR A 137 -14.16 7.11 -12.66
CA THR A 137 -14.05 5.79 -12.04
C THR A 137 -12.62 5.26 -12.15
N GLY A 138 -11.95 5.09 -11.01
CA GLY A 138 -10.55 4.65 -10.92
C GLY A 138 -9.51 5.69 -11.39
N LYS A 139 -9.90 6.94 -11.63
CA LYS A 139 -8.96 8.02 -11.98
C LYS A 139 -8.67 8.88 -10.76
N GLU A 140 -7.39 9.02 -10.46
CA GLU A 140 -6.87 9.93 -9.44
C GLU A 140 -7.07 11.39 -9.82
N PHE A 141 -7.40 12.22 -8.84
CA PHE A 141 -7.38 13.68 -8.97
C PHE A 141 -7.36 14.35 -7.60
N THR A 142 -7.05 15.64 -7.58
CA THR A 142 -7.00 16.44 -6.35
C THR A 142 -7.92 17.66 -6.43
N LEU A 143 -8.34 18.12 -5.26
CA LEU A 143 -9.03 19.39 -5.04
C LEU A 143 -8.30 20.17 -3.95
N GLY A 144 -7.77 21.34 -4.28
CA GLY A 144 -7.04 22.19 -3.36
C GLY A 144 -7.61 23.59 -3.21
N ILE A 145 -6.99 24.37 -2.33
CA ILE A 145 -7.17 25.83 -2.24
C ILE A 145 -5.90 26.49 -2.76
N LYS A 146 -6.03 27.28 -3.82
CA LYS A 146 -4.94 28.11 -4.33
C LYS A 146 -4.63 29.27 -3.39
N ALA A 147 -5.68 29.97 -2.96
CA ALA A 147 -5.56 31.10 -2.05
C ALA A 147 -6.89 31.41 -1.33
N VAL A 148 -6.77 31.95 -0.12
CA VAL A 148 -7.87 32.62 0.58
C VAL A 148 -7.44 34.04 0.92
N THR A 149 -8.24 35.03 0.55
CA THR A 149 -8.06 36.42 0.99
C THR A 149 -9.02 36.72 2.13
N LEU A 150 -8.51 37.10 3.29
CA LEU A 150 -9.27 37.49 4.48
C LEU A 150 -9.27 39.01 4.60
N ALA A 151 -10.37 39.67 4.22
CA ALA A 151 -10.46 41.13 4.22
C ALA A 151 -11.11 41.64 5.52
N GLN A 152 -10.40 42.47 6.27
CA GLN A 152 -10.95 43.16 7.44
C GLN A 152 -11.66 44.46 7.05
N SER A 153 -11.22 45.09 5.97
CA SER A 153 -11.84 46.29 5.39
C SER A 153 -11.46 46.44 3.91
N SER A 154 -11.92 47.50 3.25
CA SER A 154 -11.47 47.82 1.89
C SER A 154 -9.98 48.19 1.79
N ALA A 155 -9.31 48.47 2.91
CA ALA A 155 -7.91 48.90 2.96
C ALA A 155 -6.97 47.89 3.63
N SER A 156 -7.50 46.76 4.14
CA SER A 156 -6.71 45.75 4.87
C SER A 156 -7.25 44.37 4.56
N SER A 157 -6.34 43.52 4.08
CA SER A 157 -6.60 42.12 3.75
C SER A 157 -5.33 41.30 3.83
N ASP A 158 -5.47 40.02 4.16
CA ASP A 158 -4.40 39.03 4.18
C ASP A 158 -4.65 37.95 3.14
N VAL A 159 -3.65 37.64 2.31
CA VAL A 159 -3.72 36.54 1.34
C VAL A 159 -2.97 35.34 1.92
N ILE A 160 -3.68 34.25 2.12
CA ILE A 160 -3.16 32.99 2.64
C ILE A 160 -3.10 31.98 1.50
N THR A 161 -1.91 31.52 1.17
CA THR A 161 -1.70 30.38 0.26
C THR A 161 -1.54 29.10 1.06
N THR A 162 -1.99 27.97 0.54
CA THR A 162 -1.88 26.67 1.21
C THR A 162 -1.59 25.58 0.19
N THR A 163 -1.01 24.48 0.65
CA THR A 163 -0.81 23.25 -0.12
C THR A 163 -1.82 22.17 0.27
N ASN A 164 -2.83 22.52 1.08
CA ASN A 164 -3.85 21.57 1.51
C ASN A 164 -4.71 21.15 0.32
N VAL A 165 -4.71 19.85 0.06
CA VAL A 165 -5.48 19.19 -0.99
C VAL A 165 -6.28 18.04 -0.39
N ILE A 166 -7.43 17.75 -1.00
CA ILE A 166 -8.16 16.50 -0.84
C ILE A 166 -7.80 15.63 -2.04
N SER A 167 -7.34 14.42 -1.79
CA SER A 167 -7.03 13.46 -2.85
C SER A 167 -8.17 12.47 -3.05
N PHE A 168 -8.56 12.23 -4.29
CA PHE A 168 -9.64 11.33 -4.65
C PHE A 168 -9.15 10.19 -5.51
N ASN A 169 -9.69 9.00 -5.23
CA ASN A 169 -9.36 7.76 -5.95
C ASN A 169 -7.85 7.48 -6.03
N GLU A 170 -7.06 8.04 -5.11
CA GLU A 170 -5.69 7.57 -4.87
C GLU A 170 -5.76 6.05 -4.77
N PRO A 171 -4.89 5.31 -5.47
CA PRO A 171 -4.88 3.88 -5.38
C PRO A 171 -4.70 3.57 -3.90
N THR A 172 -5.54 2.71 -3.37
CA THR A 172 -5.26 2.09 -2.08
C THR A 172 -4.04 1.15 -2.16
N SER A 173 -3.27 1.18 -3.25
CA SER A 173 -2.02 0.45 -3.37
C SER A 173 -0.99 1.16 -2.49
N GLY A 174 -0.87 0.73 -1.24
CA GLY A 174 0.18 1.24 -0.38
C GLY A 174 1.55 0.79 -0.88
N GLU A 175 2.57 1.15 -0.11
CA GLU A 175 3.97 1.07 -0.50
C GLU A 175 4.43 -0.31 -1.00
N PHE A 176 3.78 -1.40 -0.59
CA PHE A 176 4.13 -2.76 -0.99
C PHE A 176 3.22 -3.40 -2.04
N ALA A 177 2.17 -2.69 -2.47
CA ALA A 177 1.13 -3.28 -3.28
C ALA A 177 1.66 -3.74 -4.65
N GLY A 178 1.37 -5.00 -4.99
CA GLY A 178 1.81 -5.62 -6.23
C GLY A 178 3.30 -5.97 -6.29
N MET A 179 4.06 -5.81 -5.20
CA MET A 179 5.43 -6.33 -5.15
C MET A 179 5.41 -7.86 -5.16
N GLN A 180 6.30 -8.46 -5.95
CA GLN A 180 6.37 -9.92 -6.08
C GLN A 180 6.98 -10.57 -4.84
N LEU A 181 6.25 -11.54 -4.28
CA LEU A 181 6.75 -12.52 -3.34
C LEU A 181 7.43 -13.67 -4.08
N TYR A 182 8.64 -14.01 -3.64
CA TYR A 182 9.40 -15.18 -4.07
C TYR A 182 9.59 -16.14 -2.90
N LEU A 183 9.63 -17.43 -3.24
CA LEU A 183 9.93 -18.52 -2.32
C LEU A 183 11.31 -19.10 -2.65
N ASP A 184 11.94 -19.74 -1.69
CA ASP A 184 13.16 -20.50 -1.89
C ASP A 184 13.17 -21.71 -0.96
N THR A 185 13.33 -22.92 -1.49
CA THR A 185 13.40 -24.15 -0.68
C THR A 185 14.82 -24.52 -0.26
N GLN A 186 15.84 -23.85 -0.79
CA GLN A 186 17.23 -24.06 -0.41
C GLN A 186 17.59 -23.13 0.75
N ILE A 187 17.85 -23.70 1.92
CA ILE A 187 18.13 -22.91 3.13
C ILE A 187 19.60 -22.51 3.17
N GLU A 188 19.90 -21.27 2.82
CA GLU A 188 21.26 -20.74 2.78
C GLU A 188 21.53 -19.73 3.91
N THR A 189 22.79 -19.62 4.33
CA THR A 189 23.25 -18.59 5.29
C THR A 189 24.53 -17.93 4.76
N PRO A 190 24.48 -16.65 4.33
CA PRO A 190 23.33 -15.75 4.33
C PRO A 190 22.23 -16.19 3.35
N ALA A 191 20.97 -15.88 3.67
CA ALA A 191 19.83 -16.17 2.81
C ALA A 191 20.00 -15.48 1.44
N ALA A 192 19.91 -16.28 0.37
CA ALA A 192 19.92 -15.81 -1.00
C ALA A 192 18.65 -16.30 -1.69
N GLN A 193 18.16 -15.51 -2.65
CA GLN A 193 17.00 -15.86 -3.46
C GLN A 193 17.52 -16.44 -4.78
N ASN A 194 17.65 -17.76 -4.82
CA ASN A 194 18.14 -18.52 -5.97
C ASN A 194 16.99 -19.20 -6.75
N ASN A 195 15.76 -19.08 -6.25
CA ASN A 195 14.51 -19.52 -6.85
C ASN A 195 14.45 -21.05 -7.00
N ALA A 196 14.99 -21.79 -6.02
CA ALA A 196 14.71 -23.21 -5.84
C ALA A 196 13.25 -23.38 -5.43
N LEU A 197 12.44 -23.92 -6.35
CA LEU A 197 10.99 -24.08 -6.21
C LEU A 197 10.55 -25.54 -6.37
N THR A 198 11.48 -26.48 -6.22
CA THR A 198 11.23 -27.91 -6.42
C THR A 198 11.79 -28.69 -5.26
N ILE A 199 10.96 -29.55 -4.66
CA ILE A 199 11.36 -30.43 -3.57
C ILE A 199 10.97 -31.88 -3.90
N PRO A 200 11.70 -32.88 -3.35
CA PRO A 200 11.31 -34.28 -3.48
C PRO A 200 9.98 -34.56 -2.77
N GLU A 201 9.37 -35.72 -3.05
CA GLU A 201 8.24 -36.26 -2.30
C GLU A 201 8.48 -36.17 -0.78
N GLN A 202 7.46 -35.73 -0.04
CA GLN A 202 7.53 -35.55 1.39
C GLN A 202 6.65 -36.56 2.10
N LYS A 203 7.22 -37.33 3.02
CA LYS A 203 6.53 -38.35 3.82
C LYS A 203 6.02 -37.75 5.13
N ALA A 204 5.08 -38.46 5.76
CA ALA A 204 4.63 -38.09 7.10
C ALA A 204 5.81 -38.11 8.09
N GLY A 205 6.01 -37.00 8.80
CA GLY A 205 7.14 -36.76 9.69
C GLY A 205 8.23 -35.85 9.11
N ASP A 206 8.21 -35.59 7.80
CA ASP A 206 9.16 -34.69 7.15
C ASP A 206 8.86 -33.22 7.50
N THR A 207 9.88 -32.39 7.38
CA THR A 207 9.78 -30.94 7.55
C THR A 207 10.15 -30.25 6.25
N ILE A 208 9.20 -29.53 5.66
CA ILE A 208 9.50 -28.65 4.52
C ILE A 208 9.97 -27.31 5.07
N GLN A 209 11.13 -26.85 4.61
CA GLN A 209 11.66 -25.53 4.93
C GLN A 209 11.59 -24.63 3.70
N LEU A 210 11.19 -23.38 3.89
CA LEU A 210 11.16 -22.38 2.83
C LEU A 210 11.50 -20.99 3.34
N GLN A 211 12.27 -20.24 2.57
CA GLN A 211 12.58 -18.83 2.78
C GLN A 211 11.68 -17.96 1.91
N LEU A 212 11.39 -16.75 2.42
CA LEU A 212 10.47 -15.79 1.82
C LEU A 212 11.22 -14.52 1.44
N PHE A 213 10.96 -14.00 0.24
CA PHE A 213 11.62 -12.79 -0.24
C PHE A 213 10.68 -11.85 -0.99
N VAL A 214 10.82 -10.55 -0.73
CA VAL A 214 10.24 -9.48 -1.53
C VAL A 214 11.37 -8.49 -1.86
N PRO A 215 12.18 -8.73 -2.91
CA PRO A 215 13.35 -7.91 -3.23
C PRO A 215 13.04 -6.41 -3.39
N MET A 216 11.87 -6.08 -3.95
CA MET A 216 11.42 -4.68 -4.12
C MET A 216 11.06 -4.00 -2.79
N ALA A 217 10.90 -4.76 -1.71
CA ALA A 217 10.68 -4.24 -0.37
C ALA A 217 11.98 -3.83 0.35
N ALA A 218 13.16 -4.14 -0.21
CA ALA A 218 14.46 -3.88 0.41
C ALA A 218 14.60 -2.42 0.89
N GLY A 219 14.99 -2.26 2.16
CA GLY A 219 15.18 -0.96 2.81
C GLY A 219 13.90 -0.25 3.24
N LYS A 220 12.72 -0.75 2.87
CA LYS A 220 11.43 -0.19 3.29
C LYS A 220 11.06 -0.63 4.69
N GLN A 221 10.39 0.23 5.44
CA GLN A 221 9.96 -0.06 6.80
C GLN A 221 8.59 -0.72 6.82
N THR A 222 8.40 -1.74 7.66
CA THR A 222 7.15 -2.49 7.74
C THR A 222 6.71 -2.75 9.18
N TYR A 223 5.40 -2.80 9.44
CA TYR A 223 4.83 -3.29 10.70
C TYR A 223 4.67 -4.81 10.75
N GLY A 224 4.95 -5.50 9.64
CA GLY A 224 4.82 -6.94 9.54
C GLY A 224 4.19 -7.38 8.22
N TYR A 225 3.84 -8.65 8.15
CA TYR A 225 3.27 -9.27 6.97
C TYR A 225 2.43 -10.48 7.36
N GLU A 226 1.55 -10.91 6.46
CA GLU A 226 0.70 -12.08 6.61
C GLU A 226 0.75 -12.92 5.33
N ILE A 227 0.77 -14.24 5.48
CA ILE A 227 0.87 -15.21 4.39
C ILE A 227 -0.11 -16.35 4.65
N GLU A 228 -0.93 -16.68 3.66
CA GLU A 228 -1.80 -17.84 3.62
C GLU A 228 -1.25 -18.86 2.62
N LEU A 229 -0.98 -20.07 3.10
CA LEU A 229 -0.56 -21.19 2.26
C LEU A 229 -1.76 -22.02 1.78
N ASP A 230 -1.60 -22.76 0.69
CA ASP A 230 -2.59 -23.72 0.23
C ASP A 230 -1.96 -24.92 -0.47
N LEU A 231 -2.68 -26.04 -0.45
CA LEU A 231 -2.37 -27.25 -1.19
C LEU A 231 -3.56 -27.52 -2.12
N PRO A 232 -3.57 -26.98 -3.35
CA PRO A 232 -4.71 -27.09 -4.26
C PRO A 232 -5.19 -28.53 -4.43
N GLY A 233 -6.49 -28.75 -4.26
CA GLY A 233 -7.11 -30.07 -4.35
C GLY A 233 -6.94 -30.95 -3.11
N LYS A 234 -6.22 -30.50 -2.08
CA LYS A 234 -6.08 -31.16 -0.78
C LYS A 234 -6.64 -30.26 0.34
N THR A 235 -6.92 -30.84 1.49
CA THR A 235 -7.29 -30.08 2.69
C THR A 235 -6.03 -29.81 3.50
N PHE A 236 -5.53 -28.58 3.51
CA PHE A 236 -4.22 -28.23 4.07
C PHE A 236 -3.95 -28.82 5.48
N PRO A 237 -4.85 -28.67 6.49
CA PRO A 237 -4.61 -29.22 7.84
C PRO A 237 -4.53 -30.75 7.92
N ASN A 238 -4.99 -31.47 6.88
CA ASN A 238 -4.85 -32.93 6.83
C ASN A 238 -3.44 -33.34 6.42
N TYR A 239 -2.71 -32.52 5.69
CA TYR A 239 -1.38 -32.86 5.16
C TYR A 239 -0.24 -32.11 5.85
N ILE A 240 -0.53 -30.93 6.41
CA ILE A 240 0.41 -30.13 7.18
C ILE A 240 -0.18 -29.94 8.58
N GLY A 241 0.58 -30.38 9.59
CA GLY A 241 0.16 -30.36 10.99
C GLY A 241 0.44 -29.02 11.66
N SER A 242 1.71 -28.81 12.05
CA SER A 242 2.15 -27.55 12.63
C SER A 242 2.91 -26.72 11.60
N ILE A 243 2.70 -25.42 11.69
CA ILE A 243 3.43 -24.43 10.90
C ILE A 243 4.14 -23.50 11.88
N SER A 244 5.42 -23.26 11.64
CA SER A 244 6.27 -22.37 12.46
C SER A 244 7.25 -21.62 11.59
N GLY A 245 8.02 -20.71 12.18
CA GLY A 245 9.06 -20.00 11.45
C GLY A 245 9.59 -18.80 12.22
N LYS A 246 10.52 -18.10 11.60
CA LYS A 246 11.07 -16.83 12.10
C LYS A 246 11.03 -15.78 11.01
N ASP A 247 10.78 -14.53 11.39
CA ASP A 247 10.93 -13.39 10.50
C ASP A 247 12.41 -12.98 10.35
N PHE A 248 12.65 -11.98 9.50
CA PHE A 248 13.97 -11.41 9.23
C PHE A 248 14.61 -10.67 10.41
N THR A 249 13.91 -10.56 11.54
CA THR A 249 14.42 -10.04 12.82
C THR A 249 14.68 -11.14 13.86
N ASP A 250 14.61 -12.41 13.43
CA ASP A 250 14.68 -13.62 14.27
C ASP A 250 13.52 -13.81 15.24
N ALA A 251 12.45 -13.02 15.13
CA ALA A 251 11.25 -13.20 15.96
C ALA A 251 10.38 -14.32 15.40
N ALA A 252 9.71 -15.07 16.28
CA ALA A 252 8.84 -16.16 15.86
C ALA A 252 7.62 -15.64 15.10
N LEU A 253 7.27 -16.32 14.02
CA LEU A 253 6.01 -16.09 13.31
C LEU A 253 4.83 -16.60 14.14
N PHE A 254 3.69 -15.94 14.01
CA PHE A 254 2.45 -16.29 14.71
C PHE A 254 1.53 -17.10 13.79
N PRO A 255 1.42 -18.42 13.95
CA PRO A 255 0.46 -19.21 13.19
C PRO A 255 -0.96 -18.97 13.72
N THR A 256 -1.93 -18.89 12.81
CA THR A 256 -3.35 -18.89 13.18
C THR A 256 -3.80 -20.33 13.46
N PRO A 257 -4.30 -20.66 14.67
CA PRO A 257 -4.65 -22.04 15.01
C PRO A 257 -5.68 -22.65 14.05
N GLY A 258 -5.34 -23.82 13.47
CA GLY A 258 -6.21 -24.55 12.54
C GLY A 258 -6.33 -23.92 11.15
N SER A 259 -5.50 -22.92 10.82
CA SER A 259 -5.51 -22.20 9.55
C SER A 259 -4.12 -22.23 8.91
N PRO A 260 -4.00 -22.21 7.57
CA PRO A 260 -2.71 -22.16 6.88
C PRO A 260 -2.08 -20.75 6.87
N ILE A 261 -2.42 -19.91 7.85
CA ILE A 261 -2.00 -18.50 7.91
C ILE A 261 -0.87 -18.33 8.94
N LEU A 262 0.19 -17.64 8.53
CA LEU A 262 1.23 -17.10 9.41
C LEU A 262 1.29 -15.59 9.31
N SER A 263 1.53 -14.94 10.44
CA SER A 263 1.72 -13.50 10.50
C SER A 263 3.04 -13.15 11.23
N ALA A 264 3.78 -12.20 10.70
CA ALA A 264 4.83 -11.48 11.43
C ALA A 264 4.21 -10.19 11.99
N LEU A 265 4.31 -9.97 13.29
CA LEU A 265 3.87 -8.72 13.94
C LEU A 265 5.06 -8.04 14.59
N LEU A 266 5.46 -6.90 14.03
CA LEU A 266 6.64 -6.16 14.46
C LEU A 266 6.22 -4.99 15.35
N LEU A 267 6.76 -4.94 16.56
CA LEU A 267 6.48 -3.86 17.53
C LEU A 267 7.19 -2.55 17.18
N SER A 268 8.20 -2.61 16.31
CA SER A 268 8.86 -1.49 15.66
C SER A 268 8.64 -1.58 14.14
N THR A 269 9.19 -0.63 13.39
CA THR A 269 9.13 -0.62 11.92
C THR A 269 10.51 -0.87 11.31
N PRO A 270 11.12 -2.06 11.53
CA PRO A 270 12.44 -2.34 10.99
C PRO A 270 12.41 -2.28 9.46
N ALA A 271 13.55 -1.89 8.89
CA ALA A 271 13.73 -1.93 7.44
C ALA A 271 13.92 -3.38 6.99
N VAL A 272 13.23 -3.78 5.92
CA VAL A 272 13.45 -5.06 5.26
C VAL A 272 14.91 -5.15 4.80
N PRO A 273 15.62 -6.27 5.01
CA PRO A 273 16.99 -6.46 4.57
C PRO A 273 17.20 -6.14 3.09
N ALA A 274 18.44 -5.82 2.71
CA ALA A 274 18.79 -5.46 1.34
C ALA A 274 18.49 -6.58 0.31
N THR A 275 18.42 -7.83 0.76
CA THR A 275 18.04 -8.99 -0.05
C THR A 275 16.53 -9.13 -0.27
N GLY A 276 15.71 -8.35 0.45
CA GLY A 276 14.26 -8.54 0.50
C GLY A 276 13.80 -9.72 1.38
N TYR A 277 14.72 -10.38 2.09
CA TYR A 277 14.40 -11.52 2.95
C TYR A 277 13.39 -11.15 4.03
N LEU A 278 12.29 -11.91 4.09
CA LEU A 278 11.23 -11.72 5.08
C LEU A 278 11.32 -12.74 6.22
N GLY A 279 11.84 -13.93 5.99
CA GLY A 279 11.92 -14.96 7.03
C GLY A 279 11.94 -16.37 6.46
N GLN A 280 11.94 -17.34 7.36
CA GLN A 280 11.88 -18.77 7.07
C GLN A 280 10.65 -19.39 7.71
N ILE A 281 9.99 -20.28 7.00
CA ILE A 281 8.85 -21.08 7.44
C ILE A 281 9.26 -22.56 7.45
N ASP A 282 8.82 -23.27 8.49
CA ASP A 282 8.90 -24.73 8.60
C ASP A 282 7.48 -25.32 8.64
N LEU A 283 7.23 -26.34 7.81
CA LEU A 283 5.95 -27.04 7.70
C LEU A 283 6.12 -28.51 8.07
N GLN A 284 5.40 -28.97 9.09
CA GLN A 284 5.42 -30.38 9.50
C GLN A 284 4.43 -31.21 8.69
N VAL A 285 4.93 -32.17 7.91
CA VAL A 285 4.12 -33.03 7.04
C VAL A 285 3.48 -34.14 7.87
N THR A 286 2.14 -34.27 7.80
CA THR A 286 1.37 -35.28 8.54
C THR A 286 0.84 -36.40 7.66
N ASN A 287 0.71 -36.17 6.36
CA ASN A 287 0.39 -37.18 5.36
C ASN A 287 1.27 -36.98 4.14
N THR A 288 1.63 -38.08 3.45
CA THR A 288 2.49 -38.04 2.28
C THR A 288 1.99 -37.04 1.24
N LEU A 289 2.87 -36.15 0.83
CA LEU A 289 2.68 -35.25 -0.31
C LEU A 289 3.30 -35.94 -1.52
N GLU A 290 2.45 -36.63 -2.26
CA GLU A 290 2.79 -37.32 -3.51
C GLU A 290 3.37 -36.33 -4.53
N ALA A 291 4.14 -36.85 -5.49
CA ALA A 291 4.56 -36.08 -6.66
C ALA A 291 3.39 -35.44 -7.42
N GLU A 292 3.69 -34.33 -8.10
CA GLU A 292 2.73 -33.41 -8.75
C GLU A 292 1.86 -32.62 -7.77
N THR A 293 2.08 -32.77 -6.45
CA THR A 293 1.49 -31.86 -5.47
C THR A 293 2.18 -30.50 -5.57
N THR A 294 1.38 -29.43 -5.61
CA THR A 294 1.88 -28.05 -5.54
C THR A 294 1.55 -27.45 -4.18
N LEU A 295 2.53 -26.84 -3.52
CA LEU A 295 2.34 -25.95 -2.40
C LEU A 295 2.36 -24.51 -2.93
N ILE A 296 1.35 -23.71 -2.64
CA ILE A 296 1.27 -22.32 -3.09
C ILE A 296 1.17 -21.36 -1.90
N VAL A 297 1.60 -20.12 -2.12
CA VAL A 297 1.09 -18.98 -1.35
C VAL A 297 -0.20 -18.52 -2.02
N LYS A 298 -1.31 -18.67 -1.32
CA LYS A 298 -2.64 -18.29 -1.80
C LYS A 298 -2.89 -16.80 -1.66
N THR A 299 -2.50 -16.21 -0.53
CA THR A 299 -2.52 -14.76 -0.31
C THR A 299 -1.30 -14.34 0.49
N ALA A 300 -0.82 -13.12 0.25
CA ALA A 300 0.18 -12.48 1.09
C ALA A 300 -0.04 -10.97 1.11
N SER A 301 0.26 -10.34 2.25
CA SER A 301 0.20 -8.88 2.40
C SER A 301 1.29 -8.35 3.32
N MET A 302 1.70 -7.10 3.12
CA MET A 302 2.64 -6.39 3.98
C MET A 302 2.02 -5.10 4.51
N ALA A 303 2.33 -4.75 5.77
CA ALA A 303 1.81 -3.54 6.39
C ALA A 303 2.81 -2.38 6.33
N GLY A 304 2.51 -1.35 5.53
CA GLY A 304 3.28 -0.10 5.43
C GLY A 304 3.18 0.79 6.66
N LEU A 305 3.93 1.89 6.68
CA LEU A 305 3.90 2.88 7.78
C LEU A 305 2.53 3.56 7.95
N ASN A 306 1.70 3.56 6.91
CA ASN A 306 0.29 3.98 6.94
C ASN A 306 -0.63 2.94 7.62
N ARG A 307 -0.09 1.79 8.06
CA ARG A 307 -0.81 0.64 8.63
C ARG A 307 -1.82 0.01 7.69
N HIS A 308 -1.75 0.34 6.40
CA HIS A 308 -2.51 -0.35 5.38
C HIS A 308 -1.85 -1.68 5.05
N GLN A 309 -2.65 -2.73 4.92
CA GLN A 309 -2.17 -4.02 4.43
C GLN A 309 -2.24 -4.02 2.91
N ASP A 310 -1.07 -4.07 2.29
CA ASP A 310 -0.89 -4.05 0.86
C ASP A 310 -0.76 -5.49 0.35
N PRO A 311 -1.60 -5.93 -0.60
CA PRO A 311 -1.48 -7.26 -1.18
C PRO A 311 -0.19 -7.36 -2.00
N LEU A 312 0.55 -8.45 -1.79
CA LEU A 312 1.69 -8.82 -2.63
C LEU A 312 1.22 -9.58 -3.88
N ASP A 313 2.05 -9.55 -4.92
CA ASP A 313 1.89 -10.46 -6.05
C ASP A 313 2.48 -11.84 -5.68
N VAL A 314 1.63 -12.86 -5.69
CA VAL A 314 1.96 -14.24 -5.32
C VAL A 314 1.97 -15.19 -6.52
N SER A 315 1.88 -14.66 -7.75
CA SER A 315 1.75 -15.48 -8.97
C SER A 315 2.86 -16.51 -9.17
N ASN A 316 4.07 -16.23 -8.66
CA ASN A 316 5.24 -17.10 -8.79
C ASN A 316 5.59 -17.82 -7.48
N ALA A 317 4.80 -17.65 -6.42
CA ALA A 317 5.05 -18.26 -5.12
C ALA A 317 4.45 -19.68 -5.06
N MET A 318 5.00 -20.59 -5.87
CA MET A 318 4.59 -21.99 -5.99
C MET A 318 5.80 -22.92 -5.91
N ILE A 319 5.70 -23.93 -5.06
CA ILE A 319 6.67 -25.02 -4.91
C ILE A 319 6.05 -26.29 -5.50
N SER A 320 6.78 -26.95 -6.40
CA SER A 320 6.38 -28.22 -7.01
C SER A 320 7.05 -29.39 -6.31
N ILE A 321 6.25 -30.39 -5.93
CA ILE A 321 6.73 -31.64 -5.34
C ILE A 321 6.91 -32.64 -6.48
N HIS A 322 8.13 -33.15 -6.65
CA HIS A 322 8.45 -34.12 -7.71
C HIS A 322 8.81 -35.49 -7.13
N ILE A 323 8.69 -36.51 -7.97
CA ILE A 323 9.26 -37.80 -7.63
C ILE A 323 10.78 -37.59 -7.56
N SER A 324 11.36 -37.97 -6.43
CA SER A 324 12.80 -38.05 -6.29
C SER A 324 13.22 -39.50 -6.41
N TYR A 325 14.24 -39.71 -7.23
CA TYR A 325 14.87 -41.00 -7.45
C TYR A 325 16.30 -40.87 -6.88
N PRO A 326 16.51 -41.15 -5.58
CA PRO A 326 17.82 -41.00 -4.97
C PRO A 326 18.85 -41.83 -5.74
N GLY A 327 19.91 -41.17 -6.21
CA GLY A 327 20.97 -41.78 -7.00
C GLY A 327 20.76 -41.75 -8.52
N ASP A 328 19.56 -41.44 -9.02
CA ASP A 328 19.28 -41.25 -10.46
C ASP A 328 19.58 -39.77 -10.80
N PHE A 329 20.83 -39.51 -11.11
CA PHE A 329 21.36 -38.18 -11.37
C PHE A 329 21.19 -37.74 -12.83
N ASP A 330 21.03 -38.68 -13.75
CA ASP A 330 20.80 -38.40 -15.18
C ASP A 330 19.32 -38.42 -15.60
N GLY A 331 18.42 -38.88 -14.72
CA GLY A 331 16.97 -38.78 -14.82
C GLY A 331 16.32 -39.88 -15.66
N ASP A 332 17.01 -40.99 -15.92
CA ASP A 332 16.53 -42.08 -16.76
C ASP A 332 15.72 -43.16 -16.01
N ARG A 333 15.57 -42.98 -14.69
CA ARG A 333 14.83 -43.84 -13.76
C ARG A 333 15.52 -45.15 -13.41
N ASP A 334 16.81 -45.31 -13.67
CA ASP A 334 17.61 -46.28 -12.94
C ASP A 334 18.79 -45.62 -12.23
N VAL A 335 19.47 -46.39 -11.38
CA VAL A 335 20.65 -45.93 -10.65
C VAL A 335 21.79 -46.81 -11.09
N ASP A 336 22.56 -46.37 -12.07
CA ASP A 336 23.54 -47.19 -12.73
C ASP A 336 24.92 -46.52 -12.88
N PHE A 337 25.76 -47.06 -13.76
CA PHE A 337 27.10 -46.55 -13.96
C PHE A 337 27.11 -45.12 -14.54
N SER A 338 26.09 -44.72 -15.28
CA SER A 338 25.90 -43.38 -15.82
C SER A 338 25.72 -42.36 -14.71
N ASP A 339 24.92 -42.68 -13.69
CA ASP A 339 24.78 -41.85 -12.49
C ASP A 339 26.08 -41.75 -11.71
N TYR A 340 26.81 -42.86 -11.58
CA TYR A 340 28.12 -42.84 -10.95
C TYR A 340 29.08 -41.89 -11.67
N LEU A 341 29.08 -41.88 -13.01
CA LEU A 341 29.89 -40.94 -13.79
C LEU A 341 29.47 -39.48 -13.56
N THR A 342 28.17 -39.23 -13.39
CA THR A 342 27.66 -37.91 -13.03
C THR A 342 28.10 -37.50 -11.62
N PHE A 343 27.97 -38.39 -10.64
CA PHE A 343 28.39 -38.18 -9.25
C PHE A 343 29.89 -37.88 -9.13
N ILE A 344 30.76 -38.67 -9.76
CA ILE A 344 32.20 -38.46 -9.65
C ILE A 344 32.67 -37.14 -10.27
N SER A 345 31.90 -36.57 -11.20
CA SER A 345 32.26 -35.31 -11.86
C SER A 345 32.25 -34.11 -10.90
N VAL A 346 31.52 -34.21 -9.79
CA VAL A 346 31.37 -33.20 -8.74
C VAL A 346 31.94 -33.66 -7.38
N PHE A 347 32.60 -34.83 -7.33
CA PHE A 347 33.15 -35.37 -6.10
C PHE A 347 34.26 -34.47 -5.52
N GLY A 348 34.12 -34.15 -4.23
CA GLY A 348 35.01 -33.27 -3.49
C GLY A 348 34.64 -31.79 -3.55
N LEU A 349 33.56 -31.41 -4.26
CA LEU A 349 33.04 -30.04 -4.26
C LEU A 349 32.26 -29.75 -2.98
N SER A 350 32.34 -28.50 -2.54
CA SER A 350 31.59 -27.96 -1.40
C SER A 350 30.49 -27.02 -1.88
N SER A 351 29.51 -26.72 -1.03
CA SER A 351 28.43 -25.76 -1.31
C SER A 351 28.91 -24.34 -1.70
N SER A 352 30.20 -24.03 -1.49
CA SER A 352 30.81 -22.77 -1.92
C SER A 352 31.36 -22.78 -3.36
N ASP A 353 31.42 -23.94 -4.01
CA ASP A 353 31.97 -24.10 -5.34
C ASP A 353 30.90 -23.88 -6.42
N ALA A 354 31.26 -23.18 -7.51
CA ALA A 354 30.31 -22.78 -8.55
C ALA A 354 29.63 -23.96 -9.29
N ASN A 355 30.24 -25.14 -9.27
CA ASN A 355 29.72 -26.35 -9.90
C ASN A 355 29.15 -27.35 -8.88
N TYR A 356 28.94 -26.91 -7.64
CA TYR A 356 28.28 -27.73 -6.64
C TYR A 356 26.86 -28.06 -7.09
N ASP A 357 26.52 -29.34 -7.04
CA ASP A 357 25.17 -29.82 -7.33
C ASP A 357 24.64 -30.48 -6.05
N ALA A 358 23.70 -29.80 -5.40
CA ALA A 358 23.12 -30.21 -4.13
C ALA A 358 22.48 -31.60 -4.19
N ARG A 359 22.11 -32.10 -5.38
CA ARG A 359 21.56 -33.45 -5.54
C ARG A 359 22.55 -34.55 -5.17
N MET A 360 23.85 -34.28 -5.28
CA MET A 360 24.93 -35.25 -4.99
C MET A 360 25.44 -35.18 -3.54
N ASP A 361 25.03 -34.17 -2.77
CA ASP A 361 25.31 -34.07 -1.33
C ASP A 361 24.23 -34.83 -0.54
N MET A 362 24.25 -36.15 -0.67
CA MET A 362 23.16 -37.02 -0.22
C MET A 362 22.96 -37.07 1.30
N ASN A 363 23.89 -36.52 2.09
CA ASN A 363 23.73 -36.36 3.54
C ASN A 363 23.49 -34.90 3.98
N ASP A 364 23.37 -33.97 3.04
CA ASP A 364 23.19 -32.52 3.25
C ASP A 364 24.25 -31.88 4.18
N ASP A 365 25.50 -32.37 4.18
CA ASP A 365 26.59 -31.81 5.02
C ASP A 365 27.34 -30.64 4.36
N GLY A 366 26.97 -30.30 3.12
CA GLY A 366 27.54 -29.23 2.32
C GLY A 366 28.82 -29.61 1.58
N ILE A 367 29.21 -30.90 1.57
CA ILE A 367 30.42 -31.39 0.92
C ILE A 367 30.14 -32.75 0.26
N ILE A 368 30.19 -32.80 -1.07
CA ILE A 368 30.03 -34.06 -1.82
C ILE A 368 31.28 -34.90 -1.64
N ASN A 369 31.22 -35.94 -0.80
CA ASN A 369 32.38 -36.72 -0.41
C ASN A 369 32.08 -38.22 -0.29
N PHE A 370 32.97 -38.95 0.38
CA PHE A 370 32.86 -40.39 0.53
C PHE A 370 31.62 -40.81 1.33
N ALA A 371 31.11 -39.97 2.24
CA ALA A 371 29.87 -40.22 2.96
C ALA A 371 28.68 -40.30 2.00
N ASP A 372 28.58 -39.37 1.04
CA ASP A 372 27.53 -39.37 0.01
C ASP A 372 27.68 -40.55 -0.93
N PHE A 373 28.92 -40.89 -1.28
CA PHE A 373 29.18 -42.08 -2.09
C PHE A 373 28.67 -43.37 -1.42
N LEU A 374 28.75 -43.48 -0.09
CA LEU A 374 28.20 -44.64 0.62
C LEU A 374 26.67 -44.67 0.56
N ILE A 375 26.01 -43.51 0.54
CA ILE A 375 24.55 -43.42 0.36
C ILE A 375 24.18 -43.80 -1.07
N PHE A 376 24.87 -43.24 -2.07
CA PHE A 376 24.73 -43.59 -3.49
C PHE A 376 24.92 -45.09 -3.74
N ALA A 377 26.00 -45.67 -3.19
CA ALA A 377 26.27 -47.10 -3.30
C ALA A 377 25.16 -47.97 -2.69
N GLY A 378 24.42 -47.44 -1.70
CA GLY A 378 23.28 -48.12 -1.08
C GLY A 378 22.04 -48.21 -1.99
N VAL A 379 21.93 -47.33 -2.98
CA VAL A 379 20.83 -47.31 -3.97
C VAL A 379 21.28 -47.78 -5.36
N PHE A 380 22.57 -48.09 -5.54
CA PHE A 380 23.10 -48.54 -6.82
C PHE A 380 22.43 -49.82 -7.34
N GLY A 381 22.03 -49.81 -8.60
CA GLY A 381 21.35 -50.90 -9.30
C GLY A 381 19.83 -50.93 -9.09
N THR A 382 19.23 -49.91 -8.47
CA THR A 382 17.77 -49.79 -8.39
C THR A 382 17.18 -49.29 -9.71
N THR A 383 15.94 -49.67 -9.99
CA THR A 383 15.14 -49.11 -11.08
C THR A 383 13.83 -48.60 -10.50
N HIS A 384 13.43 -47.42 -10.93
CA HIS A 384 12.23 -46.75 -10.49
C HIS A 384 11.11 -46.90 -11.53
N SER A 385 9.96 -47.41 -11.09
CA SER A 385 8.80 -47.72 -11.95
C SER A 385 7.79 -46.60 -12.06
#